data_AF-A0A1G7D0L6-F1
#
_entry.id   AF-A0A1G7D0L6-F1
#
_cell.length_a   1.000
_cell.length_b   1.000
_cell.length_c   1.000
_cell.angle_alpha   90.00
_cell.angle_beta   90.00
_cell.angle_gamma   90.00
#
_symmetry.space_group_name_H-M   'P 1'
#
loop_
_entity.id
_entity.type
_entity.pdbx_description
1 polymer ?
#
loop_
_entity_poly.entity_id
_entity_poly.type
_entity_poly.pdbx_seq_one_letter_code
_entity_poly.pdbx_strand_id
1 'polypeptide(L)'
;MRLRKKYSRGAIAMAMLHGFLMGIGGVLLFGFIVMSEDGKSGGAETPEAGETVPADAEPAKEGVKKEEGDEATGNRKTMFFAIQHGMFSSYDAATGFLSSQAQLDKAAIVRVADKFYLWSSIHLTDSEARASVVKDTFIKPFTIDAAACPSETSGKLPVLLTAQEASKFNFDDKTKDEALPEGWKKNVGAVKGITDDPAIMRLHLVSHYSESAECLKIEF
;
A
#
# COMPACT_ATOMS: atom_id res chain seq x y z
N MET A 1 -16.20 -47.14 17.59
CA MET A 1 -14.96 -47.85 17.18
C MET A 1 -13.96 -46.84 16.62
N ARG A 2 -12.73 -46.78 17.14
CA ARG A 2 -11.65 -45.94 16.57
C ARG A 2 -10.72 -46.82 15.73
N LEU A 3 -10.86 -46.74 14.41
CA LEU A 3 -10.00 -47.45 13.44
C LEU A 3 -8.67 -46.70 13.28
N ARG A 4 -7.64 -47.14 13.99
CA ARG A 4 -6.25 -46.73 13.70
C ARG A 4 -5.72 -47.59 12.56
N LYS A 5 -5.67 -47.04 11.34
CA LYS A 5 -4.98 -47.68 10.21
C LYS A 5 -3.47 -47.71 10.50
N LYS A 6 -2.89 -48.91 10.57
CA LYS A 6 -1.44 -49.12 10.63
C LYS A 6 -0.90 -49.09 9.21
N TYR A 7 -0.17 -48.04 8.84
CA TYR A 7 0.54 -48.00 7.56
C TYR A 7 1.73 -48.96 7.62
N SER A 8 1.84 -49.84 6.62
CA SER A 8 2.95 -50.79 6.50
C SER A 8 4.25 -50.03 6.25
N ARG A 9 5.37 -50.50 6.83
CA ARG A 9 6.71 -49.92 6.64
C ARG A 9 7.10 -49.78 5.16
N GLY A 10 6.59 -50.65 4.29
CA GLY A 10 6.78 -50.56 2.84
C GLY A 10 6.07 -49.37 2.19
N ALA A 11 4.90 -48.98 2.69
CA ALA A 11 4.17 -47.80 2.20
C ALA A 11 4.90 -46.50 2.59
N ILE A 12 5.54 -46.48 3.76
CA ILE A 12 6.36 -45.36 4.21
C ILE A 12 7.63 -45.24 3.37
N ALA A 13 8.30 -46.36 3.07
CA ALA A 13 9.48 -46.36 2.21
C ALA A 13 9.19 -45.89 0.77
N MET A 14 8.06 -46.30 0.20
CA MET A 14 7.63 -45.84 -1.13
C MET A 14 7.28 -44.34 -1.13
N ALA A 15 6.63 -43.84 -0.07
CA ALA A 15 6.34 -42.41 0.06
C ALA A 15 7.62 -41.58 0.17
N MET A 16 8.64 -42.08 0.89
CA MET A 16 9.96 -41.42 1.00
C MET A 16 10.69 -41.40 -0.34
N LEU A 17 10.68 -42.50 -1.10
CA LEU A 17 11.30 -42.56 -2.42
C LEU A 17 10.63 -41.61 -3.42
N HIS A 18 9.29 -41.52 -3.37
CA HIS A 18 8.54 -40.60 -4.22
C HIS A 18 8.81 -39.13 -3.87
N GLY A 19 8.88 -38.82 -2.57
CA GLY A 19 9.26 -37.49 -2.10
C GLY A 19 10.68 -37.08 -2.52
N PHE A 20 11.62 -38.02 -2.50
CA PHE A 20 12.99 -37.78 -2.96
C PHE A 20 13.08 -37.48 -4.46
N LEU A 21 12.36 -38.23 -5.29
CA LEU A 21 12.30 -37.99 -6.74
C LEU A 21 11.66 -36.64 -7.09
N MET A 22 10.57 -36.28 -6.39
CA MET A 22 9.93 -34.96 -6.54
C MET A 22 10.86 -33.83 -6.10
N GLY A 23 11.64 -34.02 -5.02
CA GLY A 23 12.63 -33.07 -4.54
C GLY A 23 13.75 -32.80 -5.55
N ILE A 24 14.29 -33.85 -6.19
CA ILE A 24 15.29 -33.71 -7.26
C ILE A 24 14.71 -32.92 -8.44
N GLY A 25 13.46 -33.23 -8.83
CA GLY A 25 12.76 -32.50 -9.90
C GLY A 25 12.63 -31.00 -9.59
N GLY A 26 12.29 -30.64 -8.36
CA GLY A 26 12.17 -29.25 -7.93
C GLY A 26 13.50 -28.48 -7.95
N VAL A 27 14.60 -29.11 -7.51
CA VAL A 27 15.93 -28.47 -7.53
C VAL A 27 16.44 -28.28 -8.96
N LEU A 28 16.20 -29.24 -9.86
CA LEU A 28 16.56 -29.10 -11.27
C LEU A 28 15.72 -28.02 -11.97
N LEU A 29 14.42 -27.93 -11.67
CA LEU A 29 13.55 -26.88 -12.20
C LEU A 29 14.01 -25.49 -11.72
N PHE A 30 14.31 -25.34 -10.43
CA PHE A 30 14.81 -24.09 -9.89
C PHE A 30 16.17 -23.70 -10.47
N GLY A 31 17.09 -24.66 -10.61
CA GLY A 31 18.37 -24.46 -11.28
C GLY A 31 18.19 -24.03 -12.74
N PHE A 32 17.20 -24.57 -13.45
CA PHE A 32 16.88 -24.17 -14.81
C PHE A 32 16.32 -22.74 -14.89
N ILE A 33 15.45 -22.34 -13.96
CA ILE A 33 14.91 -20.96 -13.89
C ILE A 33 16.05 -19.97 -13.66
N VAL A 34 16.92 -20.23 -12.69
CA VAL A 34 18.07 -19.35 -12.37
C VAL A 34 19.06 -19.28 -13.54
N MET A 35 19.34 -20.38 -14.24
CA MET A 35 20.20 -20.37 -15.44
C MET A 35 19.53 -19.71 -16.66
N SER A 36 18.21 -19.60 -16.70
CA SER A 36 17.47 -19.01 -17.83
C SER A 36 17.38 -17.47 -17.73
N GLU A 37 17.62 -16.87 -16.56
CA GLU A 37 17.56 -15.41 -16.38
C GLU A 37 18.81 -14.67 -16.89
N ASP A 38 19.91 -15.37 -17.18
CA ASP A 38 21.10 -14.80 -17.86
C ASP A 38 20.95 -14.75 -19.40
N GLY A 39 19.85 -15.27 -19.96
CA GLY A 39 19.65 -15.41 -21.41
C GLY A 39 18.27 -14.96 -21.89
N LYS A 40 18.14 -13.67 -22.20
CA LYS A 40 16.96 -13.09 -22.88
C LYS A 40 16.57 -13.87 -24.14
N SER A 41 15.38 -14.48 -24.17
CA SER A 41 14.29 -14.14 -25.13
C SER A 41 13.16 -15.18 -25.12
N GLY A 42 11.93 -14.72 -24.86
CA GLY A 42 10.75 -15.17 -25.59
C GLY A 42 9.79 -16.15 -24.89
N GLY A 43 8.60 -15.63 -24.56
CA GLY A 43 7.36 -16.34 -24.91
C GLY A 43 6.62 -17.10 -23.80
N ALA A 44 5.77 -16.34 -23.09
CA ALA A 44 4.34 -16.61 -22.86
C ALA A 44 3.85 -17.66 -21.83
N GLU A 45 2.79 -17.21 -21.14
CA GLU A 45 1.69 -17.92 -20.48
C GLU A 45 1.84 -18.34 -19.00
N THR A 46 1.17 -17.55 -18.15
CA THR A 46 0.59 -17.92 -16.84
C THR A 46 -0.45 -19.05 -17.02
N PRO A 47 -0.72 -19.91 -16.02
CA PRO A 47 -1.64 -19.49 -14.95
C PRO A 47 -1.34 -20.03 -13.53
N GLU A 48 -1.67 -19.17 -12.57
CA GLU A 48 -2.40 -19.43 -11.31
C GLU A 48 -1.83 -20.29 -10.16
N ALA A 49 -1.77 -19.59 -9.01
CA ALA A 49 -2.26 -19.97 -7.68
C ALA A 49 -1.44 -20.93 -6.80
N GLY A 50 -1.06 -20.43 -5.63
CA GLY A 50 -0.59 -21.26 -4.52
C GLY A 50 0.18 -20.51 -3.44
N GLU A 51 -0.55 -19.76 -2.61
CA GLU A 51 -0.12 -19.15 -1.34
C GLU A 51 0.62 -20.14 -0.41
N THR A 52 1.73 -19.73 0.24
CA THR A 52 2.01 -19.91 1.68
C THR A 52 3.36 -19.31 2.13
N VAL A 53 3.36 -18.81 3.37
CA VAL A 53 4.35 -18.03 4.14
C VAL A 53 5.49 -18.89 4.72
N PRO A 54 6.69 -18.32 4.99
CA PRO A 54 7.23 -18.30 6.38
C PRO A 54 7.92 -16.96 6.72
N ALA A 55 7.63 -16.29 7.84
CA ALA A 55 7.97 -16.62 9.23
C ALA A 55 9.50 -16.61 9.51
N ASP A 56 9.90 -15.56 10.24
CA ASP A 56 11.10 -15.40 11.09
C ASP A 56 12.50 -15.68 10.52
N ALA A 57 13.23 -14.59 10.25
CA ALA A 57 14.64 -14.46 10.60
C ALA A 57 14.96 -13.01 10.99
N GLU A 58 15.23 -12.80 12.28
CA GLU A 58 15.74 -11.58 12.90
C GLU A 58 17.18 -11.23 12.43
N PRO A 59 17.72 -10.03 12.75
CA PRO A 59 18.15 -9.07 11.75
C PRO A 59 19.66 -9.04 11.54
N ALA A 60 20.10 -9.01 10.28
CA ALA A 60 21.46 -8.61 9.95
C ALA A 60 21.58 -7.09 10.04
N LYS A 61 22.31 -6.63 11.06
CA LYS A 61 22.81 -5.25 11.15
C LYS A 61 23.86 -5.03 10.07
N GLU A 62 23.56 -4.23 9.05
CA GLU A 62 24.58 -3.58 8.24
C GLU A 62 24.24 -2.10 7.99
N GLY A 63 25.15 -1.25 8.48
CA GLY A 63 25.59 0.02 7.90
C GLY A 63 24.55 0.96 7.30
N VAL A 64 24.08 1.91 8.12
CA VAL A 64 23.57 3.19 7.61
C VAL A 64 24.72 3.94 6.90
N LYS A 65 24.74 3.91 5.57
CA LYS A 65 25.35 4.97 4.77
C LYS A 65 24.24 5.93 4.36
N LYS A 66 24.37 7.18 4.83
CA LYS A 66 23.73 8.34 4.23
C LYS A 66 24.32 8.51 2.84
N GLU A 67 23.51 8.41 1.81
CA GLU A 67 23.81 9.01 0.52
C GLU A 67 22.68 9.99 0.21
N GLU A 68 23.04 11.27 0.32
CA GLU A 68 22.39 12.39 -0.35
C GLU A 68 22.49 12.18 -1.87
N GLY A 69 21.40 12.49 -2.57
CA GLY A 69 21.38 12.57 -4.03
C GLY A 69 21.06 11.26 -4.70
N ASP A 70 19.77 10.93 -4.77
CA ASP A 70 19.29 10.06 -5.84
C ASP A 70 18.06 10.71 -6.50
N GLU A 71 18.15 10.81 -7.81
CA GLU A 71 17.20 11.47 -8.67
C GLU A 71 15.80 10.85 -8.51
N ALA A 72 14.78 11.69 -8.62
CA ALA A 72 13.38 11.28 -8.66
C ALA A 72 13.11 10.43 -9.91
N THR A 73 13.53 9.17 -9.87
CA THR A 73 13.06 8.14 -10.79
C THR A 73 11.66 7.73 -10.33
N GLY A 74 10.68 8.16 -11.13
CA GLY A 74 9.28 7.84 -10.94
C GLY A 74 9.07 6.33 -10.83
N ASN A 75 8.02 5.97 -10.07
CA ASN A 75 7.45 4.63 -9.97
C ASN A 75 7.92 3.72 -8.80
N ARG A 76 8.19 4.28 -7.60
CA ARG A 76 7.98 3.48 -6.38
C ARG A 76 6.50 3.59 -6.00
N LYS A 77 5.77 2.47 -6.03
CA LYS A 77 4.45 2.36 -5.37
C LYS A 77 4.65 2.64 -3.88
N THR A 78 4.37 3.86 -3.46
CA THR A 78 4.44 4.23 -2.04
C THR A 78 3.29 3.55 -1.30
N MET A 79 3.62 2.84 -0.24
CA MET A 79 2.64 2.25 0.67
C MET A 79 2.23 3.27 1.73
N PHE A 80 0.95 3.30 2.03
CA PHE A 80 0.31 4.15 3.02
C PHE A 80 -0.58 3.30 3.92
N PHE A 81 -0.94 3.84 5.08
CA PHE A 81 -1.70 3.13 6.11
C PHE A 81 -2.86 4.00 6.59
N ALA A 82 -4.09 3.66 6.23
CA ALA A 82 -5.28 4.41 6.65
C ALA A 82 -5.86 3.86 7.97
N ILE A 83 -6.31 4.76 8.85
CA ILE A 83 -7.11 4.38 10.03
C ILE A 83 -8.58 4.35 9.62
N GLN A 84 -9.11 3.13 9.47
CA GLN A 84 -10.44 2.86 8.92
C GLN A 84 -11.48 2.58 10.01
N HIS A 85 -12.63 3.23 9.88
CA HIS A 85 -13.80 3.11 10.76
C HIS A 85 -14.90 2.23 10.16
N GLY A 86 -14.93 2.08 8.84
CA GLY A 86 -15.96 1.30 8.18
C GLY A 86 -15.77 1.19 6.68
N MET A 87 -16.55 0.31 6.08
CA MET A 87 -16.70 0.15 4.64
C MET A 87 -18.19 -0.01 4.35
N PHE A 88 -18.67 0.76 3.38
CA PHE A 88 -20.08 0.85 3.04
C PHE A 88 -20.28 0.54 1.55
N SER A 89 -21.44 -0.02 1.22
CA SER A 89 -21.85 -0.27 -0.16
C SER A 89 -22.47 0.95 -0.85
N SER A 90 -22.76 2.03 -0.11
CA SER A 90 -23.29 3.28 -0.66
C SER A 90 -22.73 4.50 0.07
N TYR A 91 -22.65 5.62 -0.67
CA TYR A 91 -22.24 6.91 -0.14
C TYR A 91 -23.20 7.42 0.96
N ASP A 92 -24.50 7.23 0.78
CA ASP A 92 -25.52 7.65 1.75
C ASP A 92 -25.37 6.93 3.10
N ALA A 93 -25.05 5.63 3.08
CA ALA A 93 -24.80 4.87 4.30
C ALA A 93 -23.53 5.34 5.02
N ALA A 94 -22.45 5.60 4.27
CA ALA A 94 -21.21 6.14 4.82
C ALA A 94 -21.43 7.54 5.43
N THR A 95 -22.16 8.41 4.74
CA THR A 95 -22.48 9.77 5.18
C THR A 95 -23.42 9.77 6.39
N GLY A 96 -24.41 8.88 6.42
CA GLY A 96 -25.30 8.69 7.55
C GLY A 96 -24.55 8.24 8.81
N PHE A 97 -23.61 7.30 8.65
CA PHE A 97 -22.74 6.89 9.76
C PHE A 97 -21.85 8.05 10.22
N LEU A 98 -21.16 8.73 9.31
CA LEU A 98 -20.28 9.86 9.61
C LEU A 98 -21.01 10.97 10.38
N SER A 99 -22.21 11.33 9.94
CA SER A 99 -23.04 12.38 10.56
C SER A 99 -23.50 12.03 11.98
N SER A 100 -23.52 10.74 12.34
CA SER A 100 -23.88 10.28 13.68
C SER A 100 -22.70 10.26 14.67
N GLN A 101 -21.47 10.48 14.21
CA GLN A 101 -20.24 10.33 14.98
C GLN A 101 -19.49 11.66 15.06
N ALA A 102 -19.78 12.46 16.09
CA ALA A 102 -19.17 13.80 16.26
C ALA A 102 -17.64 13.78 16.33
N GLN A 103 -17.06 12.68 16.83
CA GLN A 103 -15.61 12.48 16.91
C GLN A 103 -14.93 12.23 15.55
N LEU A 104 -15.69 12.11 14.47
CA LEU A 104 -15.20 11.89 13.11
C LEU A 104 -15.36 13.13 12.23
N ASP A 105 -15.43 14.33 12.82
CA ASP A 105 -15.59 15.61 12.13
C ASP A 105 -14.53 15.89 11.06
N LYS A 106 -13.34 15.29 11.19
CA LYS A 106 -12.24 15.37 10.21
C LYS A 106 -12.03 14.08 9.39
N ALA A 107 -12.90 13.10 9.54
CA ALA A 107 -12.84 11.90 8.71
C ALA A 107 -13.31 12.22 7.29
N ALA A 108 -12.88 11.39 6.33
CA ALA A 108 -13.29 11.51 4.94
C ALA A 108 -13.77 10.17 4.42
N ILE A 109 -14.75 10.23 3.53
CA ILE A 109 -15.19 9.10 2.73
C ILE A 109 -14.28 9.03 1.52
N VAL A 110 -13.72 7.85 1.26
CA VAL A 110 -12.86 7.57 0.12
C VAL A 110 -13.51 6.48 -0.70
N ARG A 111 -13.81 6.78 -1.96
CA ARG A 111 -14.37 5.81 -2.90
C ARG A 111 -13.25 5.01 -3.54
N VAL A 112 -13.33 3.68 -3.44
CA VAL A 112 -12.46 2.76 -4.18
C VAL A 112 -13.35 1.76 -4.90
N ALA A 113 -13.34 1.82 -6.24
CA ALA A 113 -14.28 1.10 -7.10
C ALA A 113 -15.75 1.40 -6.73
N ASP A 114 -16.50 0.38 -6.29
CA ASP A 114 -17.92 0.43 -5.93
C ASP A 114 -18.15 0.48 -4.41
N LYS A 115 -17.10 0.68 -3.61
CA LYS A 115 -17.15 0.73 -2.14
C LYS A 115 -16.72 2.09 -1.61
N PHE A 116 -17.25 2.42 -0.44
CA PHE A 116 -17.01 3.68 0.26
C PHE A 116 -16.35 3.38 1.61
N TYR A 117 -15.10 3.83 1.75
CA TYR A 117 -14.29 3.60 2.93
C TYR A 117 -14.29 4.85 3.80
N LEU A 118 -14.58 4.70 5.09
CA LEU A 118 -14.51 5.82 6.02
C LEU A 118 -13.17 5.79 6.75
N TRP A 119 -12.32 6.77 6.48
CA TRP A 119 -10.99 6.89 7.05
C TRP A 119 -10.86 8.17 7.87
N SER A 120 -10.05 8.14 8.93
CA SER A 120 -9.81 9.29 9.82
C SER A 120 -8.42 9.91 9.69
N SER A 121 -7.44 9.14 9.24
CA SER A 121 -6.09 9.61 8.96
C SER A 121 -5.38 8.63 8.02
N ILE A 122 -4.33 9.10 7.35
CA ILE A 122 -3.44 8.27 6.51
C ILE A 122 -2.01 8.49 6.98
N HIS A 123 -1.27 7.43 7.27
CA HIS A 123 0.11 7.44 7.77
C HIS A 123 1.10 6.88 6.75
N LEU A 124 2.39 7.19 6.92
CA LEU A 124 3.45 6.73 6.02
C LEU A 124 4.05 5.40 6.46
N THR A 125 3.94 5.07 7.75
CA THR A 125 4.44 3.82 8.31
C THR A 125 3.37 3.09 9.13
N ASP A 126 3.48 1.77 9.20
CA ASP A 126 2.62 0.93 10.04
C ASP A 126 2.75 1.30 11.53
N SER A 127 3.94 1.69 11.98
CA SER A 127 4.19 2.12 13.36
C SER A 127 3.41 3.38 13.72
N GLU A 128 3.45 4.40 12.85
CA GLU A 128 2.66 5.64 13.01
C GLU A 128 1.15 5.34 13.03
N ALA A 129 0.71 4.46 12.14
CA ALA A 129 -0.69 4.04 12.09
C ALA A 129 -1.09 3.33 13.39
N ARG A 130 -0.30 2.37 13.88
CA ARG A 130 -0.55 1.67 15.15
C ARG A 130 -0.63 2.61 16.34
N ALA A 131 0.21 3.65 16.38
CA ALA A 131 0.17 4.66 17.43
C ALA A 131 -1.12 5.51 17.40
N SER A 132 -1.83 5.53 16.27
CA SER A 132 -3.02 6.36 16.02
C SER A 132 -4.32 5.55 15.98
N VAL A 133 -4.25 4.23 16.18
CA VAL A 133 -5.44 3.36 16.25
C VAL A 133 -6.28 3.74 17.46
N VAL A 134 -7.57 3.93 17.22
CA VAL A 134 -8.58 4.12 18.27
C VAL A 134 -9.53 2.93 18.32
N LYS A 135 -10.40 2.88 19.34
CA LYS A 135 -11.35 1.79 19.52
C LYS A 135 -12.20 1.59 18.25
N ASP A 136 -12.45 0.33 17.90
CA ASP A 136 -13.30 -0.09 16.78
C ASP A 136 -12.78 0.39 15.40
N THR A 137 -11.46 0.60 15.28
CA THR A 137 -10.79 0.90 14.01
C THR A 137 -9.77 -0.16 13.60
N PHE A 138 -9.39 -0.15 12.34
CA PHE A 138 -8.35 -1.02 11.81
C PHE A 138 -7.43 -0.27 10.85
N ILE A 139 -6.19 -0.75 10.74
CA ILE A 139 -5.22 -0.23 9.81
C ILE A 139 -5.44 -0.90 8.46
N LYS A 140 -5.66 -0.09 7.43
CA LYS A 140 -5.77 -0.54 6.04
C LYS A 140 -4.53 -0.11 5.27
N PRO A 141 -3.59 -1.03 4.93
CA PRO A 141 -2.52 -0.71 4.01
C PRO A 141 -3.10 -0.52 2.61
N PHE A 142 -2.52 0.42 1.86
CA PHE A 142 -2.88 0.66 0.47
C PHE A 142 -1.71 1.32 -0.27
N THR A 143 -1.75 1.26 -1.60
CA THR A 143 -0.86 2.01 -2.48
C THR A 143 -1.67 2.92 -3.39
N ILE A 144 -0.99 3.90 -3.95
CA ILE A 144 -1.58 4.90 -4.82
C ILE A 144 -0.89 4.86 -6.17
N ASP A 145 -1.69 4.79 -7.23
CA ASP A 145 -1.25 5.03 -8.60
C ASP A 145 -1.83 6.37 -9.08
N ALA A 146 -0.95 7.28 -9.48
CA ALA A 146 -1.29 8.61 -9.97
C ALA A 146 -0.93 8.79 -11.46
N ALA A 147 -0.72 7.69 -12.20
CA ALA A 147 -0.35 7.74 -13.62
C ALA A 147 -1.40 8.45 -14.49
N ALA A 148 -2.67 8.40 -14.09
CA ALA A 148 -3.76 9.08 -14.79
C ALA A 148 -3.92 10.56 -14.40
N CYS A 149 -3.16 11.07 -13.42
CA CYS A 149 -3.31 12.44 -12.95
C CYS A 149 -2.76 13.47 -13.94
N PRO A 150 -3.42 14.65 -14.06
CA PRO A 150 -3.01 15.71 -14.98
C PRO A 150 -1.53 16.05 -14.83
N SER A 151 -0.93 16.53 -15.91
CA SER A 151 0.52 16.69 -16.00
C SER A 151 1.10 17.69 -15.00
N GLU A 152 0.27 18.57 -14.47
CA GLU A 152 0.64 19.47 -13.38
C GLU A 152 1.03 18.64 -12.15
N THR A 153 0.30 17.57 -11.83
CA THR A 153 0.62 16.60 -10.77
C THR A 153 1.44 15.36 -11.23
N SER A 154 1.81 15.29 -12.52
CA SER A 154 2.47 14.18 -13.28
C SER A 154 3.23 13.14 -12.44
N GLY A 155 2.55 12.19 -11.80
CA GLY A 155 3.22 11.13 -11.03
C GLY A 155 4.05 11.60 -9.82
N LYS A 156 4.10 12.91 -9.52
CA LYS A 156 4.70 13.46 -8.30
C LYS A 156 3.72 13.42 -7.14
N LEU A 157 2.42 13.24 -7.39
CA LEU A 157 1.39 13.21 -6.34
C LEU A 157 1.70 12.19 -5.21
N PRO A 158 2.12 10.94 -5.49
CA PRO A 158 2.53 10.01 -4.44
C PRO A 158 3.70 10.56 -3.61
N VAL A 159 4.70 11.19 -4.24
CA VAL A 159 5.84 11.82 -3.57
C VAL A 159 5.38 13.00 -2.71
N LEU A 160 4.50 13.86 -3.23
CA LEU A 160 3.97 15.02 -2.50
C LEU A 160 3.17 14.58 -1.27
N LEU A 161 2.43 13.47 -1.37
CA LEU A 161 1.71 12.86 -0.26
C LEU A 161 2.65 12.28 0.81
N THR A 162 3.94 12.03 0.52
CA THR A 162 4.93 11.59 1.53
C THR A 162 5.47 12.70 2.42
N ALA A 163 4.98 13.93 2.29
CA ALA A 163 5.35 15.02 3.18
C ALA A 163 5.09 14.64 4.65
N GLN A 164 6.14 14.66 5.48
CA GLN A 164 6.06 14.31 6.90
C GLN A 164 5.44 15.42 7.75
N GLU A 165 5.56 16.67 7.32
CA GLU A 165 5.14 17.86 8.06
C GLU A 165 4.15 18.67 7.22
N ALA A 166 3.17 19.31 7.87
CA ALA A 166 2.19 20.18 7.20
C ALA A 166 2.84 21.28 6.35
N SER A 167 3.94 21.86 6.83
CA SER A 167 4.73 22.85 6.10
C SER A 167 5.37 22.30 4.83
N LYS A 168 5.61 20.99 4.74
CA LYS A 168 6.21 20.36 3.55
C LYS A 168 5.18 20.05 2.45
N PHE A 169 3.88 20.21 2.72
CA PHE A 169 2.85 20.16 1.67
C PHE A 169 2.82 21.46 0.85
N ASN A 170 3.20 22.59 1.43
CA ASN A 170 3.38 23.86 0.72
C ASN A 170 4.87 24.18 0.69
N PHE A 171 5.58 23.91 -0.41
CA PHE A 171 6.94 24.45 -0.57
C PHE A 171 6.88 25.99 -0.67
N ASP A 172 6.85 26.68 0.47
CA ASP A 172 7.09 28.12 0.59
C ASP A 172 8.60 28.43 0.65
N ASP A 173 9.45 27.41 0.53
CA ASP A 173 10.89 27.60 0.40
C ASP A 173 11.20 28.18 -0.97
N LYS A 174 11.53 29.47 -0.98
CA LYS A 174 11.99 30.26 -2.14
C LYS A 174 13.32 29.76 -2.75
N THR A 175 13.71 28.52 -2.48
CA THR A 175 15.01 27.92 -2.77
C THR A 175 14.92 26.63 -3.60
N LYS A 176 13.72 26.20 -4.02
CA LYS A 176 13.57 25.12 -5.02
C LYS A 176 12.75 25.60 -6.21
N ASP A 177 13.42 25.76 -7.35
CA ASP A 177 12.88 26.16 -8.66
C ASP A 177 11.93 25.12 -9.30
N GLU A 178 11.27 24.26 -8.52
CA GLU A 178 10.11 23.50 -8.96
C GLU A 178 8.85 24.16 -8.39
N ALA A 179 8.31 25.13 -9.12
CA ALA A 179 7.02 25.72 -8.77
C ALA A 179 5.99 24.60 -8.66
N LEU A 180 5.52 24.33 -7.43
CA LEU A 180 4.43 23.39 -7.20
C LEU A 180 3.23 23.74 -8.09
N PRO A 181 2.48 22.72 -8.55
CA PRO A 181 1.26 22.92 -9.34
C PRO A 181 0.28 23.85 -8.64
N GLU A 182 -0.32 24.77 -9.39
CA GLU A 182 -1.29 25.73 -8.83
C GLU A 182 -2.47 25.00 -8.17
N GLY A 183 -2.98 23.95 -8.81
CA GLY A 183 -4.03 23.10 -8.26
C GLY A 183 -3.64 22.44 -6.93
N TRP A 184 -2.39 22.00 -6.78
CA TRP A 184 -1.91 21.41 -5.53
C TRP A 184 -1.88 22.46 -4.40
N LYS A 185 -1.29 23.64 -4.65
CA LYS A 185 -1.24 24.73 -3.65
C LYS A 185 -2.64 25.13 -3.19
N LYS A 186 -3.58 25.26 -4.14
CA LYS A 186 -4.98 25.58 -3.83
C LYS A 186 -5.62 24.53 -2.93
N ASN A 187 -5.43 23.24 -3.25
CA ASN A 187 -5.99 22.14 -2.50
C ASN A 187 -5.39 22.04 -1.09
N VAL A 188 -4.07 22.14 -0.96
CA VAL A 188 -3.41 22.16 0.35
C VAL A 188 -3.86 23.36 1.19
N GLY A 189 -4.00 24.54 0.57
CA GLY A 189 -4.52 25.73 1.24
C GLY A 189 -5.94 25.54 1.78
N ALA A 190 -6.82 24.91 1.01
CA ALA A 190 -8.17 24.57 1.45
C ALA A 190 -8.16 23.56 2.62
N VAL A 191 -7.34 22.52 2.54
CA VAL A 191 -7.20 21.49 3.57
C VAL A 191 -6.62 22.05 4.88
N LYS A 192 -5.70 23.02 4.79
CA LYS A 192 -5.16 23.72 5.97
C LYS A 192 -6.22 24.48 6.76
N GLY A 193 -7.32 24.89 6.11
CA GLY A 193 -8.50 25.44 6.80
C GLY A 193 -9.23 24.43 7.69
N ILE A 194 -8.98 23.13 7.51
CA ILE A 194 -9.61 22.03 8.26
C ILE A 194 -8.66 21.51 9.36
N THR A 195 -7.37 21.37 9.05
CA THR A 195 -6.39 20.74 9.93
C THR A 195 -4.95 21.12 9.64
N ASP A 196 -4.11 21.13 10.68
CA ASP A 196 -2.63 21.20 10.57
C ASP A 196 -1.96 19.83 10.79
N ASP A 197 -2.73 18.76 11.02
CA ASP A 197 -2.20 17.40 11.16
C ASP A 197 -1.87 16.81 9.78
N PRO A 198 -0.60 16.47 9.47
CA PRO A 198 -0.19 15.96 8.17
C PRO A 198 -0.88 14.65 7.77
N ALA A 199 -1.27 13.79 8.72
CA ALA A 199 -1.96 12.53 8.44
C ALA A 199 -3.42 12.77 8.00
N ILE A 200 -4.08 13.77 8.59
CA ILE A 200 -5.43 14.20 8.20
C ILE A 200 -5.38 15.04 6.91
N MET A 201 -4.35 15.87 6.74
CA MET A 201 -4.15 16.61 5.49
C MET A 201 -4.01 15.65 4.30
N ARG A 202 -3.18 14.62 4.45
CA ARG A 202 -3.00 13.56 3.45
C ARG A 202 -4.32 12.86 3.13
N LEU A 203 -5.15 12.57 4.13
CA LEU A 203 -6.48 12.00 3.94
C LEU A 203 -7.36 12.86 3.03
N HIS A 204 -7.51 14.15 3.33
CA HIS A 204 -8.35 15.02 2.51
C HIS A 204 -7.82 15.21 1.10
N LEU A 205 -6.50 15.25 0.92
CA LEU A 205 -5.90 15.31 -0.41
C LEU A 205 -6.19 14.02 -1.20
N VAL A 206 -6.00 12.85 -0.61
CA VAL A 206 -6.31 11.56 -1.25
C VAL A 206 -7.80 11.46 -1.62
N SER A 207 -8.70 11.79 -0.68
CA SER A 207 -10.15 11.85 -0.95
C SER A 207 -10.47 12.78 -2.12
N HIS A 208 -9.94 14.00 -2.12
CA HIS A 208 -10.17 14.96 -3.20
C HIS A 208 -9.70 14.45 -4.58
N TYR A 209 -8.48 13.92 -4.68
CA TYR A 209 -7.92 13.46 -5.96
C TYR A 209 -8.51 12.13 -6.44
N SER A 210 -9.02 11.29 -5.53
CA SER A 210 -9.77 10.08 -5.89
C SER A 210 -11.16 10.39 -6.43
N GLU A 211 -11.84 11.43 -5.94
CA GLU A 211 -13.21 11.77 -6.33
C GLU A 211 -13.30 12.78 -7.49
N SER A 212 -12.58 13.91 -7.39
CA SER A 212 -12.79 15.05 -8.29
C SER A 212 -12.05 14.93 -9.62
N ALA A 213 -10.91 14.25 -9.62
CA ALA A 213 -10.08 14.06 -10.81
C ALA A 213 -10.18 12.64 -11.38
N GLU A 214 -10.77 11.70 -10.62
CA GLU A 214 -10.78 10.24 -10.87
C GLU A 214 -9.41 9.68 -11.31
N CYS A 215 -8.34 10.40 -10.99
CA CYS A 215 -7.02 10.15 -11.54
C CYS A 215 -6.14 9.37 -10.58
N LEU A 216 -6.52 9.39 -9.30
CA LEU A 216 -5.83 8.70 -8.23
C LEU A 216 -6.49 7.33 -8.02
N LYS A 217 -5.80 6.28 -8.45
CA LYS A 217 -6.25 4.92 -8.23
C LYS A 217 -5.67 4.38 -6.93
N ILE A 218 -6.54 3.87 -6.06
CA ILE A 218 -6.16 3.23 -4.80
C ILE A 218 -6.17 1.72 -5.00
N GLU A 219 -5.10 1.06 -4.56
CA GLU A 219 -4.94 -0.40 -4.60
C GLU A 219 -4.67 -0.93 -3.19
N PHE A 220 -5.36 -2.00 -2.80
CA PHE A 220 -5.24 -2.65 -1.48
C PHE A 220 -4.36 -3.89 -1.51
#